data_AF-A0A6P0XWV9-F1
#
_entry.id   AF-A0A6P0XWV9-F1
#
_cell.length_a   1.000
_cell.length_b   1.000
_cell.length_c   1.000
_cell.angle_alpha   90.00
_cell.angle_beta   90.00
_cell.angle_gamma   90.00
#
_symmetry.space_group_name_H-M   'P 1'
#
loop_
_entity.id
_entity.type
_entity.pdbx_description
1 polymer ?
#
loop_
_entity_poly.entity_id
_entity_poly.type
_entity_poly.pdbx_seq_one_letter_code
_entity_poly.pdbx_strand_id
1 'polypeptide(L)'
;SEAVEGLEADLLRAALSDMQSDIIDRCFLLMKLLYPASSIQAAMFNLDSDSQANIALGLEILDNTLDIPSKGVFLEILDRGTIESKLAALEDMVIYQSLSASERLRHLVELRHFLSDWCLSCCFYLACQVHWSINKDATLVCLRHPSSFVREAVLVYLQEASPRTCLELLPVLKSDRDPLVANQVQKIISKFGHSTAYNS
;
A
#
# COMPACT_ATOMS: atom_id res chain seq x y z
N SER A 1 -14.55 -1.19 -14.40
CA SER A 1 -13.29 -1.58 -13.75
C SER A 1 -13.34 -3.07 -13.50
N GLU A 2 -12.33 -3.83 -13.93
CA GLU A 2 -12.23 -5.27 -13.62
C GLU A 2 -12.03 -5.44 -12.10
N ALA A 3 -12.98 -6.10 -11.44
CA ALA A 3 -12.91 -6.38 -10.01
C ALA A 3 -12.02 -7.60 -9.78
N VAL A 4 -10.92 -7.39 -9.06
CA VAL A 4 -10.03 -8.48 -8.62
C VAL A 4 -10.57 -8.97 -7.29
N GLU A 5 -11.06 -10.21 -7.25
CA GLU A 5 -11.63 -10.79 -6.04
C GLU A 5 -10.61 -11.70 -5.33
N GLY A 6 -10.89 -12.04 -4.08
CA GLY A 6 -10.07 -12.96 -3.29
C GLY A 6 -9.39 -12.32 -2.08
N LEU A 7 -8.87 -13.16 -1.19
CA LEU A 7 -8.29 -12.77 0.09
C LEU A 7 -7.16 -11.75 -0.08
N GLU A 8 -6.25 -11.97 -1.03
CA GLU A 8 -5.09 -11.10 -1.27
C GLU A 8 -5.54 -9.71 -1.78
N ALA A 9 -6.64 -9.66 -2.54
CA ALA A 9 -7.20 -8.40 -3.00
C ALA A 9 -7.85 -7.64 -1.83
N ASP A 10 -8.56 -8.35 -0.94
CA ASP A 10 -9.15 -7.77 0.26
C ASP A 10 -8.08 -7.26 1.24
N LEU A 11 -6.98 -8.01 1.40
CA LEU A 11 -5.83 -7.59 2.19
C LEU A 11 -5.20 -6.31 1.65
N LEU A 12 -5.02 -6.20 0.32
CA LEU A 12 -4.49 -4.98 -0.29
C LEU A 12 -5.43 -3.80 -0.11
N ARG A 13 -6.76 -3.99 -0.28
CA ARG A 13 -7.75 -2.93 -0.04
C ARG A 13 -7.74 -2.46 1.42
N ALA A 14 -7.70 -3.40 2.36
CA ALA A 14 -7.63 -3.08 3.78
C ALA A 14 -6.35 -2.30 4.10
N ALA A 15 -5.19 -2.76 3.62
CA ALA A 15 -3.92 -2.08 3.83
C ALA A 15 -3.89 -0.65 3.26
N LEU A 16 -4.51 -0.43 2.09
CA LEU A 16 -4.66 0.91 1.49
C LEU A 16 -5.60 1.80 2.32
N SER A 17 -6.69 1.24 2.84
CA SER A 17 -7.62 1.96 3.71
C SER A 17 -6.97 2.37 5.03
N ASP A 18 -6.23 1.45 5.66
CA ASP A 18 -5.50 1.71 6.90
C ASP A 18 -4.45 2.81 6.69
N MET A 19 -3.71 2.73 5.59
CA MET A 19 -2.77 3.78 5.20
C MET A 19 -3.43 5.15 5.01
N GLN A 20 -4.61 5.19 4.37
CA GLN A 20 -5.35 6.44 4.20
C GLN A 20 -5.73 7.03 5.56
N SER A 21 -6.23 6.19 6.48
CA SER A 21 -6.56 6.61 7.85
C SER A 21 -5.34 7.19 8.57
N ASP A 22 -4.21 6.48 8.54
CA ASP A 22 -2.95 6.91 9.18
C ASP A 22 -2.45 8.25 8.61
N ILE A 23 -2.59 8.46 7.30
CA ILE A 23 -2.20 9.71 6.64
C ILE A 23 -3.11 10.86 7.10
N ILE A 24 -4.42 10.63 7.17
CA ILE A 24 -5.39 11.62 7.66
C ILE A 24 -5.09 12.00 9.11
N ASP A 25 -4.83 11.02 9.98
CA ASP A 25 -4.47 11.27 11.37
C ASP A 25 -3.19 12.12 11.49
N ARG A 26 -2.18 11.81 10.68
CA ARG A 26 -0.94 12.60 10.63
C ARG A 26 -1.20 14.02 10.12
N CYS A 27 -2.07 14.21 9.13
CA CYS A 27 -2.51 15.53 8.70
C CYS A 27 -3.15 16.30 9.85
N PHE A 28 -4.03 15.69 10.64
CA PHE A 28 -4.62 16.35 11.80
C PHE A 28 -3.60 16.69 12.89
N LEU A 29 -2.60 15.83 13.14
CA LEU A 29 -1.51 16.12 14.06
C LEU A 29 -0.70 17.33 13.60
N LEU A 30 -0.38 17.42 12.31
CA LEU A 30 0.28 18.58 11.72
C LEU A 30 -0.61 19.84 11.82
N MET A 31 -1.91 19.72 11.56
CA MET A 31 -2.84 20.84 11.67
C MET A 31 -2.95 21.37 13.09
N LYS A 32 -2.95 20.50 14.12
CA LYS A 32 -2.91 20.92 15.53
C LYS A 32 -1.67 21.75 15.89
N LEU A 33 -0.57 21.59 15.14
CA LEU A 33 0.64 22.39 15.29
C LEU A 33 0.55 23.74 14.56
N LEU A 34 -0.11 23.76 13.39
CA LEU A 34 -0.13 24.92 12.48
C LEU A 34 -1.32 25.87 12.71
N TYR A 35 -2.42 25.36 13.27
CA TYR A 35 -3.68 26.07 13.45
C TYR A 35 -4.14 26.02 14.90
N PRO A 36 -5.16 26.81 15.31
CA PRO A 36 -5.70 26.75 16.67
C PRO A 36 -6.14 25.32 17.04
N ALA A 37 -5.43 24.71 17.99
CA ALA A 37 -5.61 23.30 18.35
C ALA A 37 -7.05 22.97 18.77
N SER A 38 -7.75 23.90 19.43
CA SER A 38 -9.16 23.75 19.81
C SER A 38 -10.08 23.62 18.59
N SER A 39 -9.84 24.37 17.52
CA SER A 39 -10.64 24.29 16.28
C SER A 39 -10.42 22.97 15.58
N ILE A 40 -9.15 22.54 15.46
CA ILE A 40 -8.83 21.24 14.84
C ILE A 40 -9.40 20.07 15.65
N GLN A 41 -9.32 20.11 16.99
CA GLN A 41 -9.93 19.09 17.85
C GLN A 41 -11.46 19.06 17.72
N ALA A 42 -12.11 20.22 17.67
CA ALA A 42 -13.56 20.31 17.48
C ALA A 42 -13.98 19.74 16.11
N ALA A 43 -13.22 20.01 15.06
CA ALA A 43 -13.45 19.41 13.74
C ALA A 43 -13.33 17.89 13.77
N MET A 44 -12.23 17.34 14.31
CA MET A 44 -12.02 15.89 14.41
C MET A 44 -13.16 15.20 15.15
N PHE A 45 -13.54 15.71 16.33
CA PHE A 45 -14.64 15.15 17.13
C PHE A 45 -15.96 15.05 16.34
N ASN A 46 -16.24 16.06 15.51
CA ASN A 46 -17.44 16.10 14.69
C ASN A 46 -17.36 15.17 13.46
N LEU A 47 -16.19 15.03 12.84
CA LEU A 47 -15.94 14.12 11.71
C LEU A 47 -15.99 12.63 12.10
N ASP A 48 -15.60 12.30 13.33
CA ASP A 48 -15.68 10.94 13.87
C ASP A 48 -17.12 10.48 14.15
N SER A 49 -18.08 11.41 14.15
CA SER A 49 -19.49 11.12 14.41
C SER A 49 -20.19 10.40 13.25
N ASP A 50 -21.17 9.55 13.56
CA ASP A 50 -22.06 8.95 12.53
C ASP A 50 -23.18 9.88 12.05
N SER A 51 -23.33 11.05 12.68
CA SER A 51 -24.33 12.05 12.28
C SER A 51 -23.81 12.89 11.11
N GLN A 52 -24.55 12.88 10.00
CA GLN A 52 -24.27 13.72 8.84
C GLN A 52 -24.22 15.22 9.19
N ALA A 53 -25.05 15.67 10.13
CA ALA A 53 -25.03 17.05 10.59
C ALA A 53 -23.74 17.40 11.35
N ASN A 54 -23.21 16.46 12.15
CA ASN A 54 -21.94 16.65 12.85
C ASN A 54 -20.78 16.63 11.85
N ILE A 55 -20.77 15.69 10.91
CA ILE A 55 -19.75 15.64 9.85
C ILE A 55 -19.71 16.96 9.08
N ALA A 56 -20.86 17.49 8.65
CA ALA A 56 -20.95 18.79 7.98
C ALA A 56 -20.39 19.93 8.84
N LEU A 57 -20.69 19.95 10.14
CA LEU A 57 -20.12 20.92 11.08
C LEU A 57 -18.60 20.78 11.20
N GLY A 58 -18.08 19.55 11.23
CA GLY A 58 -16.64 19.28 11.24
C GLY A 58 -15.95 19.83 10.00
N LEU A 59 -16.54 19.62 8.82
CA LEU A 59 -16.06 20.17 7.55
C LEU A 59 -16.13 21.71 7.53
N GLU A 60 -17.21 22.32 8.05
CA GLU A 60 -17.34 23.78 8.15
C GLU A 60 -16.28 24.41 9.07
N ILE A 61 -15.97 23.76 10.19
CA ILE A 61 -14.89 24.22 11.08
C ILE A 61 -13.55 24.21 10.33
N LEU A 62 -13.25 23.13 9.59
CA LEU A 62 -12.02 23.05 8.81
C LEU A 62 -12.00 24.07 7.67
N ASP A 63 -13.12 24.29 6.98
CA ASP A 63 -13.20 25.26 5.90
C ASP A 63 -12.86 26.67 6.37
N ASN A 64 -13.35 27.05 7.55
CA ASN A 64 -13.07 28.36 8.16
C ASN A 64 -11.70 28.46 8.84
N THR A 65 -11.04 27.33 9.12
CA THR A 65 -9.76 27.30 9.86
C THR A 65 -8.55 27.16 8.95
N LEU A 66 -8.66 26.36 7.88
CA LEU A 66 -7.54 26.01 7.03
C LEU A 66 -7.28 27.10 5.99
N ASP A 67 -6.01 27.43 5.81
CA ASP A 67 -5.55 28.33 4.74
C ASP A 67 -4.45 27.61 3.94
N ILE A 68 -4.87 26.60 3.16
CA ILE A 68 -4.00 25.84 2.26
C ILE A 68 -4.53 25.91 0.83
N PRO A 69 -3.66 25.95 -0.21
CA PRO A 69 -4.08 26.02 -1.61
C PRO A 69 -5.05 24.90 -2.01
N SER A 70 -4.88 23.73 -1.41
CA SER A 70 -5.59 22.48 -1.72
C SER A 70 -6.78 22.19 -0.81
N LYS A 71 -7.31 23.21 -0.12
CA LYS A 71 -8.31 23.03 0.94
C LYS A 71 -9.56 22.28 0.47
N GLY A 72 -10.13 22.66 -0.67
CA GLY A 72 -11.34 22.02 -1.21
C GLY A 72 -11.17 20.53 -1.41
N VAL A 73 -10.07 20.12 -2.06
CA VAL A 73 -9.77 18.70 -2.29
C VAL A 73 -9.57 17.96 -0.96
N PHE A 74 -8.91 18.58 0.02
CA PHE A 74 -8.72 17.96 1.32
C PHE A 74 -10.05 17.74 2.06
N LEU A 75 -10.97 18.72 2.02
CA LEU A 75 -12.30 18.60 2.63
C LEU A 75 -13.13 17.50 1.95
N GLU A 76 -13.09 17.40 0.63
CA GLU A 76 -13.76 16.32 -0.13
C GLU A 76 -13.21 14.93 0.21
N ILE A 77 -11.90 14.80 0.46
CA ILE A 77 -11.30 13.53 0.91
C ILE A 77 -11.82 13.13 2.30
N LEU A 78 -12.00 14.11 3.19
CA LEU A 78 -12.52 13.89 4.55
C LEU A 78 -14.02 13.63 4.57
N ASP A 79 -14.76 14.12 3.59
CA ASP A 79 -16.18 13.84 3.47
C ASP A 79 -16.43 12.32 3.33
N ARG A 80 -17.50 11.81 3.93
CA ARG A 80 -17.88 10.38 3.86
C ARG A 80 -18.58 10.03 2.54
N GLY A 81 -18.33 10.82 1.49
CA GLY A 81 -18.83 10.60 0.14
C GLY A 81 -18.29 9.32 -0.51
N THR A 82 -18.85 8.99 -1.68
CA THR A 82 -18.45 7.79 -2.42
C THR A 82 -17.01 7.92 -2.94
N ILE A 83 -16.36 6.79 -3.23
CA ILE A 83 -15.00 6.80 -3.79
C ILE A 83 -14.94 7.57 -5.11
N GLU A 84 -16.01 7.52 -5.92
CA GLU A 84 -16.12 8.27 -7.16
C GLU A 84 -16.09 9.78 -6.93
N SER A 85 -16.77 10.27 -5.90
CA SER A 85 -16.74 11.70 -5.52
C SER A 85 -15.32 12.12 -5.11
N LYS A 86 -14.66 11.30 -4.30
CA LYS A 86 -13.28 11.56 -3.86
C LYS A 86 -12.29 11.56 -5.02
N LEU A 87 -12.48 10.65 -5.99
CA LEU A 87 -11.65 10.62 -7.20
C LEU A 87 -11.91 11.83 -8.10
N ALA A 88 -13.16 12.27 -8.25
CA ALA A 88 -13.50 13.47 -9.00
C ALA A 88 -12.84 14.72 -8.41
N ALA A 89 -12.82 14.85 -7.08
CA ALA A 89 -12.13 15.95 -6.39
C ALA A 89 -10.60 15.98 -6.64
N LEU A 90 -10.01 14.85 -7.02
CA LEU A 90 -8.58 14.74 -7.31
C LEU A 90 -8.22 15.04 -8.77
N GLU A 91 -9.20 15.16 -9.69
CA GLU A 91 -8.94 15.33 -11.13
C GLU A 91 -8.11 16.59 -11.45
N ASP A 92 -8.32 17.67 -10.70
CA ASP A 92 -7.56 18.92 -10.88
C ASP A 92 -6.11 18.84 -10.35
N MET A 93 -5.81 17.83 -9.53
CA MET A 93 -4.50 17.63 -8.93
C MET A 93 -3.67 16.57 -9.64
N VAL A 94 -4.34 15.56 -10.20
CA VAL A 94 -3.71 14.40 -10.79
C VAL A 94 -4.41 14.09 -12.10
N ILE A 95 -3.63 14.07 -13.18
CA ILE A 95 -4.13 13.60 -14.48
C ILE A 95 -4.41 12.10 -14.35
N TYR A 96 -5.70 11.75 -14.20
CA TYR A 96 -6.11 10.36 -14.12
C TYR A 96 -5.86 9.66 -15.45
N GLN A 97 -5.03 8.61 -15.42
CA GLN A 97 -4.86 7.70 -16.54
C GLN A 97 -5.60 6.40 -16.24
N SER A 98 -6.47 5.98 -17.16
CA SER A 98 -7.11 4.67 -17.04
C SER A 98 -6.07 3.57 -17.22
N LEU A 99 -5.89 2.76 -16.18
CA LEU A 99 -4.95 1.64 -16.12
C LEU A 99 -5.73 0.35 -15.89
N SER A 100 -5.29 -0.75 -16.52
CA SER A 100 -5.74 -2.11 -16.16
C SER A 100 -5.39 -2.43 -14.70
N ALA A 101 -6.02 -3.46 -14.13
CA ALA A 101 -5.77 -3.81 -12.73
C ALA A 101 -4.30 -4.19 -12.47
N SER A 102 -3.67 -4.90 -13.41
CA SER A 102 -2.23 -5.22 -13.35
C SER A 102 -1.35 -3.98 -13.46
N GLU A 103 -1.70 -3.02 -14.32
CA GLU A 103 -0.97 -1.76 -14.43
C GLU A 103 -1.10 -0.90 -13.17
N ARG A 104 -2.28 -0.86 -12.55
CA ARG A 104 -2.48 -0.16 -11.27
C ARG A 104 -1.60 -0.75 -10.17
N LEU A 105 -1.52 -2.07 -10.07
CA LEU A 105 -0.66 -2.73 -9.09
C LEU A 105 0.83 -2.43 -9.34
N ARG A 106 1.28 -2.48 -10.61
CA ARG A 106 2.65 -2.12 -10.96
C ARG A 106 2.94 -0.66 -10.62
N HIS A 107 2.04 0.25 -10.95
CA HIS A 107 2.17 1.67 -10.61
C HIS A 107 2.26 1.89 -9.10
N LEU A 108 1.43 1.18 -8.32
CA LEU A 108 1.46 1.23 -6.86
C LEU A 108 2.83 0.79 -6.31
N VAL A 109 3.42 -0.28 -6.85
CA VAL A 109 4.76 -0.75 -6.47
C VAL A 109 5.88 0.21 -6.88
N GLU A 110 5.71 0.98 -7.97
CA GLU A 110 6.66 2.06 -8.29
C GLU A 110 6.59 3.20 -7.26
N LEU A 111 5.42 3.44 -6.68
CA LEU A 111 5.20 4.38 -5.58
C LEU A 111 5.55 3.81 -4.20
N ARG A 112 6.26 2.67 -4.11
CA ARG A 112 6.65 1.97 -2.87
C ARG A 112 7.18 2.85 -1.74
N HIS A 113 7.80 3.99 -2.04
CA HIS A 113 8.33 4.92 -1.03
C HIS A 113 7.23 5.64 -0.24
N PHE A 114 6.00 5.65 -0.76
CA PHE A 114 4.81 6.17 -0.09
C PHE A 114 4.00 5.05 0.58
N LEU A 115 4.32 3.78 0.32
CA LEU A 115 3.59 2.65 0.87
C LEU A 115 4.10 2.28 2.26
N SER A 116 3.18 1.85 3.11
CA SER A 116 3.55 1.10 4.29
C SER A 116 4.17 -0.23 3.85
N ASP A 117 5.09 -0.75 4.67
CA ASP A 117 5.70 -2.06 4.44
C ASP A 117 4.61 -3.14 4.23
N TRP A 118 3.51 -3.07 4.99
CA TRP A 118 2.41 -4.03 4.90
C TRP A 118 1.68 -3.94 3.56
N CYS A 119 1.32 -2.72 3.13
CA CYS A 119 0.69 -2.51 1.83
C CYS A 119 1.59 -2.99 0.68
N LEU A 120 2.89 -2.76 0.77
CA LEU A 120 3.86 -3.23 -0.21
C LEU A 120 3.91 -4.77 -0.25
N SER A 121 3.92 -5.45 0.90
CA SER A 121 3.81 -6.91 0.96
C SER A 121 2.52 -7.43 0.33
N CYS A 122 1.37 -6.80 0.63
CA CYS A 122 0.08 -7.16 0.00
C CYS A 122 0.13 -7.04 -1.52
N CYS A 123 0.87 -6.06 -2.07
CA CYS A 123 1.05 -5.96 -3.52
C CYS A 123 1.73 -7.19 -4.11
N PHE A 124 2.80 -7.69 -3.47
CA PHE A 124 3.51 -8.89 -3.93
C PHE A 124 2.67 -10.17 -3.75
N TYR A 125 1.92 -10.30 -2.66
CA TYR A 125 1.02 -11.44 -2.47
C TYR A 125 -0.09 -11.47 -3.52
N LEU A 126 -0.73 -10.32 -3.79
CA LEU A 126 -1.74 -10.25 -4.84
C LEU A 126 -1.14 -10.59 -6.20
N ALA A 127 -0.01 -9.97 -6.57
CA ALA A 127 0.68 -10.25 -7.83
C ALA A 127 1.00 -11.74 -8.00
N CYS A 128 1.42 -12.40 -6.92
CA CYS A 128 1.70 -13.83 -6.89
C CYS A 128 0.42 -14.64 -7.19
N GLN A 129 -0.67 -14.35 -6.47
CA GLN A 129 -1.93 -15.09 -6.56
C GLN A 129 -2.60 -14.97 -7.93
N VAL A 130 -2.52 -13.79 -8.57
CA VAL A 130 -3.12 -13.54 -9.90
C VAL A 130 -2.11 -13.62 -11.05
N HIS A 131 -0.89 -14.09 -10.77
CA HIS A 131 0.20 -14.26 -11.74
C HIS A 131 0.55 -13.00 -12.54
N TRP A 132 0.49 -11.83 -11.91
CA TRP A 132 0.89 -10.57 -12.54
C TRP A 132 2.37 -10.31 -12.39
N SER A 133 2.98 -9.84 -13.47
CA SER A 133 4.38 -9.43 -13.44
C SER A 133 4.56 -8.08 -12.74
N ILE A 134 5.58 -8.01 -11.89
CA ILE A 134 6.11 -6.79 -11.28
C ILE A 134 7.43 -6.42 -11.95
N ASN A 135 7.75 -5.12 -11.99
CA ASN A 135 9.02 -4.63 -12.52
C ASN A 135 10.21 -5.29 -11.79
N LYS A 136 11.19 -5.77 -12.56
CA LYS A 136 12.41 -6.41 -12.03
C LYS A 136 13.17 -5.48 -11.10
N ASP A 137 13.30 -4.20 -11.46
CA ASP A 137 14.04 -3.23 -10.64
C ASP A 137 13.36 -3.02 -9.29
N ALA A 138 12.03 -2.84 -9.30
CA ALA A 138 11.26 -2.74 -8.07
C ALA A 138 11.35 -4.01 -7.23
N THR A 139 11.30 -5.19 -7.87
CA THR A 139 11.44 -6.50 -7.19
C THR A 139 12.81 -6.62 -6.50
N LEU A 140 13.90 -6.27 -7.19
CA LEU A 140 15.26 -6.33 -6.65
C LEU A 140 15.48 -5.31 -5.52
N VAL A 141 14.88 -4.12 -5.61
CA VAL A 141 14.91 -3.14 -4.54
C VAL A 141 14.16 -3.67 -3.30
N CYS A 142 12.97 -4.24 -3.48
CA CYS A 142 12.16 -4.76 -2.37
C CYS A 142 12.79 -6.01 -1.73
N LEU A 143 13.59 -6.77 -2.47
CA LEU A 143 14.37 -7.89 -1.91
C LEU A 143 15.45 -7.43 -0.91
N ARG A 144 15.82 -6.14 -0.92
CA ARG A 144 16.77 -5.52 0.03
C ARG A 144 16.07 -4.63 1.07
N HIS A 145 14.75 -4.68 1.15
CA HIS A 145 13.95 -3.80 1.99
C HIS A 145 14.32 -3.94 3.49
N PRO A 146 14.28 -2.85 4.32
CA PRO A 146 14.49 -2.90 5.77
C PRO A 146 13.65 -3.96 6.48
N SER A 147 12.34 -3.96 6.21
CA SER A 147 11.41 -4.95 6.78
C SER A 147 11.63 -6.35 6.21
N SER A 148 11.64 -7.36 7.09
CA SER A 148 11.75 -8.77 6.72
C SER A 148 10.52 -9.29 6.00
N PHE A 149 9.32 -8.94 6.45
CA PHE A 149 8.08 -9.42 5.82
C PHE A 149 7.87 -8.88 4.39
N VAL A 150 8.45 -7.73 4.03
CA VAL A 150 8.52 -7.30 2.62
C VAL A 150 9.43 -8.24 1.82
N ARG A 151 10.62 -8.58 2.35
CA ARG A 151 11.54 -9.52 1.71
C ARG A 151 10.91 -10.92 1.56
N GLU A 152 10.18 -11.39 2.57
CA GLU A 152 9.44 -12.66 2.50
C GLU A 152 8.37 -12.65 1.41
N ALA A 153 7.56 -11.59 1.32
CA ALA A 153 6.54 -11.48 0.28
C ALA A 153 7.15 -11.49 -1.14
N VAL A 154 8.27 -10.80 -1.32
CA VAL A 154 9.02 -10.79 -2.60
C VAL A 154 9.57 -12.18 -2.92
N LEU A 155 10.09 -12.91 -1.93
CA LEU A 155 10.57 -14.29 -2.09
C LEU A 155 9.45 -15.26 -2.49
N VAL A 156 8.26 -15.12 -1.89
CA VAL A 156 7.08 -15.91 -2.29
C VAL A 156 6.70 -15.59 -3.73
N TYR A 157 6.60 -14.30 -4.07
CA TYR A 157 6.31 -13.86 -5.43
C TYR A 157 7.33 -14.40 -6.46
N LEU A 158 8.64 -14.31 -6.15
CA LEU A 158 9.69 -14.79 -7.05
C LEU A 158 9.64 -16.31 -7.28
N GLN A 159 9.29 -17.09 -6.26
CA GLN A 159 9.16 -18.55 -6.40
C GLN A 159 8.11 -18.94 -7.43
N GLU A 160 7.00 -18.20 -7.50
CA GLU A 160 5.90 -18.48 -8.41
C GLU A 160 6.07 -17.79 -9.77
N ALA A 161 6.36 -16.49 -9.78
CA ALA A 161 6.41 -15.69 -11.00
C ALA A 161 7.73 -15.84 -11.78
N SER A 162 8.83 -16.17 -11.10
CA SER A 162 10.13 -16.35 -11.76
C SER A 162 11.06 -17.33 -11.03
N PRO A 163 10.72 -18.64 -10.98
CA PRO A 163 11.47 -19.63 -10.21
C PRO A 163 12.98 -19.66 -10.52
N ARG A 164 13.36 -19.45 -11.80
CA ARG A 164 14.77 -19.39 -12.22
C ARG A 164 15.50 -18.22 -11.58
N THR A 165 14.95 -17.01 -11.69
CA THR A 165 15.49 -15.81 -11.06
C THR A 165 15.55 -15.97 -9.54
N CYS A 166 14.53 -16.59 -8.94
CA CYS A 166 14.52 -16.92 -7.52
C CYS A 166 15.76 -17.75 -7.15
N LEU A 167 16.00 -18.86 -7.86
CA LEU A 167 17.15 -19.75 -7.62
C LEU A 167 18.50 -19.06 -7.76
N GLU A 168 18.64 -18.20 -8.77
CA GLU A 168 19.87 -17.40 -9.00
C GLU A 168 20.17 -16.45 -7.83
N LEU A 169 19.12 -15.95 -7.15
CA LEU A 169 19.26 -15.00 -6.04
C LEU A 169 19.45 -15.67 -4.68
N LEU A 170 19.05 -16.94 -4.49
CA LEU A 170 19.14 -17.64 -3.19
C LEU A 170 20.54 -17.61 -2.55
N PRO A 171 21.67 -17.77 -3.29
CA PRO A 171 22.99 -17.72 -2.68
C PRO A 171 23.27 -16.42 -1.93
N VAL A 172 22.80 -15.29 -2.46
CA VAL A 172 22.99 -13.97 -1.85
C VAL A 172 22.05 -13.76 -0.64
N LEU A 173 20.88 -14.41 -0.65
CA LEU A 173 19.87 -14.29 0.41
C LEU A 173 20.05 -15.32 1.53
N LYS A 174 20.94 -16.29 1.37
CA LYS A 174 21.20 -17.34 2.37
C LYS A 174 21.64 -16.78 3.74
N SER A 175 22.26 -15.61 3.70
CA SER A 175 22.75 -14.87 4.87
C SER A 175 21.88 -13.64 5.17
N ASP A 176 20.57 -13.70 4.90
CA ASP A 176 19.65 -12.63 5.29
C ASP A 176 19.76 -12.37 6.80
N ARG A 177 19.67 -11.09 7.18
CA ARG A 177 19.75 -10.63 8.57
C ARG A 177 18.61 -11.15 9.44
N ASP A 178 17.47 -11.46 8.82
CA ASP A 178 16.30 -11.96 9.50
C ASP A 178 16.28 -13.51 9.47
N PRO A 179 16.23 -14.19 10.63
CA PRO A 179 16.24 -15.64 10.69
C PRO A 179 15.07 -16.31 9.95
N LEU A 180 13.89 -15.68 9.88
CA LEU A 180 12.72 -16.24 9.18
C LEU A 180 12.95 -16.22 7.67
N VAL A 181 13.43 -15.10 7.15
CA VAL A 181 13.80 -14.97 5.72
C VAL A 181 14.91 -15.97 5.38
N ALA A 182 15.96 -16.05 6.19
CA ALA A 182 17.06 -16.99 5.97
C ALA A 182 16.58 -18.45 5.99
N ASN A 183 15.70 -18.81 6.94
CA ASN A 183 15.09 -20.14 7.00
C ASN A 183 14.19 -20.43 5.79
N GLN A 184 13.44 -19.45 5.31
CA GLN A 184 12.65 -19.57 4.09
C GLN A 184 13.56 -19.87 2.89
N VAL A 185 14.65 -19.13 2.73
CA VAL A 185 15.65 -19.36 1.69
C VAL A 185 16.21 -20.79 1.76
N GLN A 186 16.56 -21.30 2.94
CA GLN A 186 17.04 -22.69 3.08
C GLN A 186 15.99 -23.74 2.68
N LYS A 187 14.72 -23.50 3.02
CA LYS A 187 13.62 -24.40 2.61
C LYS A 187 13.47 -24.43 1.09
N ILE A 188 13.58 -23.27 0.43
CA ILE A 188 13.55 -23.17 -1.03
C ILE A 188 14.73 -23.95 -1.64
N ILE A 189 15.96 -23.70 -1.16
CA ILE A 189 17.16 -24.42 -1.62
C ILE A 189 16.96 -25.94 -1.51
N SER A 190 16.47 -26.40 -0.36
CA SER A 190 16.24 -27.83 -0.10
C SER A 190 15.20 -28.42 -1.07
N LYS A 191 14.08 -27.71 -1.29
CA LYS A 191 13.00 -28.13 -2.19
C LYS A 191 13.50 -28.32 -3.63
N PHE A 192 14.32 -27.41 -4.13
CA PHE A 192 14.81 -27.47 -5.51
C PHE A 192 16.06 -28.35 -5.70
N GLY A 193 16.92 -28.49 -4.68
CA GLY A 193 18.08 -29.38 -4.72
C GLY A 193 17.71 -30.87 -4.81
N HIS A 194 16.51 -31.26 -4.37
CA HIS A 194 16.00 -32.64 -4.52
C HIS A 194 15.36 -32.87 -5.89
N SER A 195 14.87 -31.83 -6.56
CA SER A 195 14.22 -31.95 -7.88
C SER A 195 15.20 -32.18 -9.02
N THR A 196 16.47 -31.79 -8.86
CA THR A 196 17.54 -32.06 -9.84
C THR A 196 18.08 -33.49 -9.77
N ALA A 197 17.89 -34.19 -8.65
CA ALA A 197 18.39 -35.56 -8.45
C ALA A 197 17.49 -36.66 -9.06
N TYR A 198 16.23 -36.34 -9.39
CA TYR A 198 15.27 -37.30 -9.97
C TYR A 198 15.19 -37.27 -11.51
N ASN A 199 15.92 -36.37 -12.16
CA ASN A 199 16.02 -36.27 -13.62
C ASN A 199 17.42 -36.63 -14.16
N SER A 200 18.21 -37.38 -13.38
CA SER A 200 19.53 -37.91 -13.77
C SER A 200 19.47 -39.42 -13.94
#